data_AF-V6LMP0-F1
#
_entry.id   AF-V6LMP0-F1
#
_cell.length_a   1.000
_cell.length_b   1.000
_cell.length_c   1.000
_cell.angle_alpha   90.00
_cell.angle_beta   90.00
_cell.angle_gamma   90.00
#
_symmetry.space_group_name_H-M   'P 1'
#
loop_
_entity.id
_entity.type
_entity.pdbx_description
1 polymer ?
#
loop_
_entity_poly.entity_id
_entity_poly.type
_entity_poly.pdbx_seq_one_letter_code
_entity_poly.pdbx_strand_id
1 'polypeptide(L)'
;MEGQKNGLVDCVNCKNCINCSNCADCRDLVDCHFCQKVSSSQRCAFVQNSRNIQDSSFVFSSSTVKNSSNVTQSKQIVNSSNIIKSINITNSSNIEDGKNIASCSNVCKGKNCDDSSNIFTSSVVTNSFNCCRSLQISNSQIVVDSKIITDSNNVGKAKNCSSCQFIQRENNLIGAGNIRIIESQQVAERQ
;
A
#
# COMPACT_ATOMS: atom_id res chain seq x y z
N MET A 1 41.92 -16.10 26.19
CA MET A 1 40.91 -15.03 26.22
C MET A 1 41.30 -14.01 25.17
N GLU A 2 40.89 -14.24 23.92
CA GLU A 2 41.06 -13.26 22.86
C GLU A 2 40.01 -12.16 23.08
N GLY A 3 40.49 -10.93 23.24
CA GLY A 3 39.63 -9.78 23.49
C GLY A 3 38.67 -9.55 22.33
N GLN A 4 37.37 -9.56 22.63
CA GLN A 4 36.35 -8.96 21.78
C GLN A 4 36.75 -7.51 21.50
N LYS A 5 37.22 -7.22 20.28
CA LYS A 5 37.23 -5.85 19.79
C LYS A 5 35.76 -5.47 19.55
N ASN A 6 35.15 -4.87 20.57
CA ASN A 6 33.84 -4.21 20.53
C ASN A 6 33.90 -2.92 19.69
N GLY A 7 34.50 -2.98 18.50
CA GLY A 7 34.45 -1.94 17.49
C GLY A 7 33.71 -2.51 16.29
N LEU A 8 32.48 -2.06 16.07
CA LEU A 8 31.75 -2.37 14.85
C LEU A 8 32.61 -1.98 13.65
N VAL A 9 32.76 -2.89 12.69
CA VAL A 9 33.68 -2.72 11.55
C VAL A 9 33.03 -1.83 10.50
N ASP A 10 33.78 -0.86 9.98
CA ASP A 10 33.41 -0.10 8.79
C ASP A 10 34.01 -0.77 7.55
N CYS A 11 33.16 -1.02 6.56
CA CYS A 11 33.42 -1.91 5.43
C CYS A 11 33.21 -1.12 4.13
N VAL A 12 34.23 -1.01 3.28
CA VAL A 12 34.16 -0.25 2.01
C VAL A 12 34.66 -1.12 0.86
N ASN A 13 33.93 -1.15 -0.26
CA ASN A 13 34.25 -1.97 -1.45
C ASN A 13 34.43 -3.47 -1.14
N CYS A 14 33.77 -3.97 -0.08
CA CYS A 14 33.84 -5.37 0.30
C CYS A 14 32.80 -6.19 -0.47
N LYS A 15 33.13 -7.45 -0.76
CA LYS A 15 32.20 -8.37 -1.40
C LYS A 15 31.11 -8.84 -0.43
N ASN A 16 31.52 -9.32 0.73
CA ASN A 16 30.63 -9.87 1.75
C ASN A 16 30.89 -9.16 3.08
N CYS A 17 29.87 -8.52 3.64
CA CYS A 17 29.94 -7.89 4.96
C CYS A 17 28.93 -8.56 5.88
N ILE A 18 29.36 -8.88 7.11
CA ILE A 18 28.49 -9.45 8.13
C ILE A 18 28.72 -8.66 9.41
N ASN A 19 27.65 -8.20 10.06
CA ASN A 19 27.73 -7.51 11.35
C ASN A 19 28.66 -6.28 11.35
N CYS A 20 28.69 -5.53 10.24
CA CYS A 20 29.43 -4.27 10.11
C CYS A 20 28.54 -3.09 10.58
N SER A 21 29.16 -2.04 11.12
CA SER A 21 28.46 -0.78 11.45
C SER A 21 28.06 -0.03 10.20
N ASN A 22 29.03 0.16 9.31
CA ASN A 22 28.89 1.04 8.17
C ASN A 22 29.43 0.32 6.95
N CYS A 23 28.63 0.23 5.90
CA CYS A 23 29.00 -0.44 4.67
C CYS A 23 28.70 0.46 3.48
N ALA A 24 29.75 0.83 2.74
CA ALA A 24 29.63 1.64 1.53
C ALA A 24 30.19 0.89 0.32
N ASP A 25 29.47 0.96 -0.80
CA ASP A 25 29.89 0.37 -2.08
C ASP A 25 30.22 -1.13 -1.99
N CYS A 26 29.59 -1.81 -1.03
CA CYS A 26 29.75 -3.25 -0.80
C CYS A 26 28.73 -4.04 -1.62
N ARG A 27 28.99 -5.32 -1.88
CA ARG A 27 28.10 -6.13 -2.72
C ARG A 27 26.96 -6.76 -1.92
N ASP A 28 27.28 -7.69 -1.02
CA ASP A 28 26.34 -8.55 -0.30
C ASP A 28 26.50 -8.37 1.21
N LEU A 29 25.43 -7.92 1.89
CA LEU A 29 25.48 -7.54 3.30
C LEU A 29 24.46 -8.30 4.11
N VAL A 30 24.84 -8.67 5.34
CA VAL A 30 23.97 -9.35 6.29
C VAL A 30 24.17 -8.77 7.69
N ASP A 31 23.07 -8.45 8.37
CA ASP A 31 23.09 -7.96 9.76
C ASP A 31 23.93 -6.68 9.94
N CYS A 32 23.97 -5.80 8.94
CA CYS A 32 24.73 -4.54 9.01
C CYS A 32 23.84 -3.36 9.43
N HIS A 33 24.42 -2.37 10.10
CA HIS A 33 23.62 -1.25 10.59
C HIS A 33 23.31 -0.21 9.48
N PHE A 34 24.33 0.42 8.91
CA PHE A 34 24.19 1.42 7.85
C PHE A 34 24.76 0.89 6.53
N CYS A 35 23.95 0.85 5.48
CA CYS A 35 24.29 0.26 4.20
C CYS A 35 23.99 1.22 3.05
N GLN A 36 25.00 1.58 2.27
CA GLN A 36 24.85 2.52 1.16
C GLN A 36 25.43 1.97 -0.13
N LYS A 37 24.68 2.13 -1.23
CA LYS A 37 25.09 1.72 -2.59
C LYS A 37 25.44 0.24 -2.70
N VAL A 38 24.59 -0.62 -2.14
CA VAL A 38 24.84 -2.05 -2.11
C VAL A 38 24.00 -2.83 -3.11
N SER A 39 24.51 -3.98 -3.53
CA SER A 39 23.81 -4.83 -4.50
C SER A 39 22.73 -5.66 -3.84
N SER A 40 23.01 -6.19 -2.66
CA SER A 40 22.08 -6.98 -1.87
C SER A 40 22.30 -6.72 -0.38
N SER A 41 21.22 -6.58 0.38
CA SER A 41 21.30 -6.56 1.84
C SER A 41 20.17 -7.32 2.49
N GLN A 42 20.48 -7.98 3.60
CA GLN A 42 19.51 -8.68 4.41
C GLN A 42 19.66 -8.28 5.89
N ARG A 43 18.52 -8.05 6.57
CA ARG A 43 18.48 -7.71 8.00
C ARG A 43 19.34 -6.50 8.36
N CYS A 44 19.28 -5.46 7.53
CA CYS A 44 19.99 -4.22 7.79
C CYS A 44 19.09 -3.16 8.40
N ALA A 45 19.64 -2.28 9.23
CA ALA A 45 18.84 -1.29 9.95
C ALA A 45 18.52 -0.04 9.11
N PHE A 46 19.47 0.40 8.28
CA PHE A 46 19.33 1.55 7.40
C PHE A 46 19.97 1.22 6.05
N VAL A 47 19.19 1.34 4.97
CA VAL A 47 19.66 0.97 3.63
C VAL A 47 19.33 2.07 2.63
N GLN A 48 20.34 2.50 1.86
CA GLN A 48 20.20 3.60 0.91
C GLN A 48 20.78 3.26 -0.47
N ASN A 49 20.10 3.71 -1.53
CA ASN A 49 20.58 3.67 -2.92
C ASN A 49 20.99 2.27 -3.38
N SER A 50 20.20 1.26 -3.02
CA SER A 50 20.61 -0.15 -3.13
C SER A 50 19.64 -0.96 -3.99
N ARG A 51 20.03 -2.16 -4.40
CA ARG A 51 19.24 -2.93 -5.39
C ARG A 51 18.24 -3.88 -4.74
N ASN A 52 18.71 -4.93 -4.06
CA ASN A 52 17.86 -5.99 -3.52
C ASN A 52 17.89 -5.99 -1.99
N ILE A 53 16.79 -5.61 -1.37
CA ILE A 53 16.71 -5.44 0.08
C ILE A 53 15.70 -6.43 0.66
N GLN A 54 16.10 -7.12 1.72
CA GLN A 54 15.25 -8.07 2.41
C GLN A 54 15.31 -7.90 3.94
N ASP A 55 14.17 -8.05 4.60
CA ASP A 55 14.05 -8.12 6.06
C ASP A 55 14.70 -6.91 6.78
N SER A 56 14.71 -5.74 6.13
CA SER A 56 15.45 -4.55 6.59
C SER A 56 14.52 -3.44 7.04
N SER A 57 15.03 -2.54 7.88
CA SER A 57 14.34 -1.32 8.32
C SER A 57 14.86 -0.12 7.54
N PHE A 58 14.06 0.95 7.48
CA PHE A 58 14.43 2.26 6.94
C PHE A 58 15.16 2.18 5.59
N VAL A 59 14.39 1.90 4.54
CA VAL A 59 14.91 1.64 3.20
C VAL A 59 14.62 2.84 2.30
N PHE A 60 15.65 3.42 1.71
CA PHE A 60 15.54 4.61 0.86
C PHE A 60 16.10 4.33 -0.53
N SER A 61 15.36 4.73 -1.57
CA SER A 61 15.83 4.74 -2.95
C SER A 61 16.33 3.38 -3.42
N SER A 62 15.48 2.35 -3.33
CA SER A 62 15.86 0.98 -3.68
C SER A 62 15.10 0.40 -4.87
N SER A 63 15.70 -0.57 -5.57
CA SER A 63 15.03 -1.20 -6.71
C SER A 63 13.96 -2.19 -6.27
N THR A 64 14.32 -3.13 -5.41
CA THR A 64 13.45 -4.20 -4.93
C THR A 64 13.56 -4.30 -3.41
N VAL A 65 12.41 -4.32 -2.73
CA VAL A 65 12.33 -4.38 -1.28
C VAL A 65 11.32 -5.45 -0.89
N LYS A 66 11.69 -6.33 0.05
CA LYS A 66 10.85 -7.42 0.55
C LYS A 66 10.88 -7.47 2.08
N ASN A 67 9.74 -7.70 2.70
CA ASN A 67 9.62 -7.91 4.15
C ASN A 67 10.23 -6.77 4.99
N SER A 68 10.06 -5.52 4.55
CA SER A 68 10.71 -4.36 5.16
C SER A 68 9.71 -3.37 5.72
N SER A 69 10.20 -2.45 6.54
CA SER A 69 9.40 -1.36 7.10
C SER A 69 10.04 0.00 6.80
N ASN A 70 9.21 1.03 6.72
CA ASN A 70 9.62 2.42 6.47
C ASN A 70 10.38 2.54 5.15
N VAL A 71 9.67 2.27 4.05
CA VAL A 71 10.23 2.19 2.69
C VAL A 71 9.90 3.46 1.92
N THR A 72 10.91 4.15 1.41
CA THR A 72 10.76 5.39 0.65
C THR A 72 11.37 5.25 -0.73
N GLN A 73 10.66 5.70 -1.77
CA GLN A 73 11.17 5.81 -3.13
C GLN A 73 11.68 4.48 -3.72
N SER A 74 10.91 3.41 -3.60
CA SER A 74 11.30 2.10 -4.16
C SER A 74 10.45 1.67 -5.36
N LYS A 75 11.04 0.91 -6.28
CA LYS A 75 10.34 0.51 -7.51
C LYS A 75 9.42 -0.69 -7.29
N GLN A 76 9.91 -1.75 -6.66
CA GLN A 76 9.16 -2.98 -6.37
C GLN A 76 9.16 -3.22 -4.86
N ILE A 77 7.98 -3.38 -4.27
CA ILE A 77 7.80 -3.63 -2.84
C ILE A 77 6.86 -4.81 -2.64
N VAL A 78 7.26 -5.76 -1.80
CA VAL A 78 6.44 -6.92 -1.42
C VAL A 78 6.44 -7.09 0.10
N ASN A 79 5.29 -7.41 0.68
CA ASN A 79 5.15 -7.75 2.11
C ASN A 79 5.76 -6.70 3.05
N SER A 80 5.54 -5.41 2.78
CA SER A 80 6.19 -4.33 3.53
C SER A 80 5.18 -3.33 4.08
N SER A 81 5.63 -2.43 4.95
CA SER A 81 4.75 -1.43 5.58
C SER A 81 5.39 -0.05 5.65
N ASN A 82 4.52 0.97 5.79
CA ASN A 82 4.88 2.38 5.87
C ASN A 82 5.66 2.82 4.62
N ILE A 83 4.94 2.89 3.50
CA ILE A 83 5.51 3.05 2.16
C ILE A 83 5.22 4.45 1.64
N ILE A 84 6.28 5.14 1.22
CA ILE A 84 6.21 6.49 0.67
C ILE A 84 6.73 6.48 -0.76
N LYS A 85 5.92 6.93 -1.72
CA LYS A 85 6.26 7.16 -3.13
C LYS A 85 6.89 5.94 -3.81
N SER A 86 6.10 4.91 -4.12
CA SER A 86 6.61 3.70 -4.76
C SER A 86 5.79 3.28 -5.97
N ILE A 87 6.37 2.45 -6.85
CA ILE A 87 5.75 2.16 -8.15
C ILE A 87 4.86 0.93 -8.08
N ASN A 88 5.43 -0.24 -7.82
CA ASN A 88 4.71 -1.51 -7.75
C ASN A 88 4.76 -2.01 -6.30
N ILE A 89 3.60 -2.19 -5.71
CA ILE A 89 3.44 -2.55 -4.30
C ILE A 89 2.46 -3.71 -4.19
N THR A 90 2.87 -4.78 -3.52
CA THR A 90 2.06 -5.98 -3.34
C THR A 90 2.04 -6.44 -1.89
N ASN A 91 0.88 -6.90 -1.39
CA ASN A 91 0.73 -7.48 -0.05
C ASN A 91 1.27 -6.58 1.07
N SER A 92 1.00 -5.28 0.99
CA SER A 92 1.63 -4.27 1.84
C SER A 92 0.60 -3.37 2.51
N SER A 93 1.05 -2.54 3.45
CA SER A 93 0.15 -1.65 4.19
C SER A 93 0.73 -0.24 4.40
N ASN A 94 -0.16 0.71 4.67
CA ASN A 94 0.14 2.11 4.98
C ASN A 94 0.93 2.77 3.85
N ILE A 95 0.27 2.98 2.71
CA ILE A 95 0.86 3.50 1.49
C ILE A 95 0.42 4.95 1.31
N GLU A 96 1.38 5.88 1.32
CA GLU A 96 1.08 7.30 1.12
C GLU A 96 0.85 7.62 -0.36
N ASP A 97 1.74 7.12 -1.24
CA ASP A 97 1.71 7.35 -2.68
C ASP A 97 2.23 6.11 -3.41
N GLY A 98 1.37 5.49 -4.21
CA GLY A 98 1.70 4.30 -5.01
C GLY A 98 1.06 4.34 -6.40
N LYS A 99 1.75 3.76 -7.40
CA LYS A 99 1.21 3.70 -8.76
C LYS A 99 0.38 2.44 -9.02
N ASN A 100 0.95 1.26 -8.83
CA ASN A 100 0.31 -0.03 -9.03
C ASN A 100 0.32 -0.77 -7.69
N ILE A 101 -0.86 -0.93 -7.11
CA ILE A 101 -1.05 -1.43 -5.75
C ILE A 101 -1.96 -2.64 -5.82
N ALA A 102 -1.51 -3.79 -5.33
CA ALA A 102 -2.27 -5.04 -5.33
C ALA A 102 -2.30 -5.66 -3.94
N SER A 103 -3.49 -6.07 -3.49
CA SER A 103 -3.66 -6.78 -2.22
C SER A 103 -3.11 -6.01 -1.01
N CYS A 104 -3.34 -4.70 -0.97
CA CYS A 104 -2.81 -3.81 0.06
C CYS A 104 -3.90 -3.19 0.93
N SER A 105 -3.51 -2.61 2.06
CA SER A 105 -4.41 -1.86 2.94
C SER A 105 -3.90 -0.46 3.26
N ASN A 106 -4.83 0.45 3.54
CA ASN A 106 -4.56 1.83 3.95
C ASN A 106 -3.76 2.60 2.88
N VAL A 107 -4.41 2.89 1.76
CA VAL A 107 -3.83 3.60 0.62
C VAL A 107 -4.34 5.04 0.60
N CYS A 108 -3.47 6.01 0.83
CA CYS A 108 -3.84 7.43 0.74
C CYS A 108 -4.01 7.86 -0.73
N LYS A 109 -2.98 7.64 -1.56
CA LYS A 109 -2.99 7.97 -2.99
C LYS A 109 -2.51 6.78 -3.82
N GLY A 110 -3.42 6.23 -4.61
CA GLY A 110 -3.13 5.23 -5.63
C GLY A 110 -3.28 5.81 -7.03
N LYS A 111 -2.61 5.23 -8.03
CA LYS A 111 -3.08 5.36 -9.41
C LYS A 111 -4.01 4.20 -9.77
N ASN A 112 -3.54 2.97 -9.57
CA ASN A 112 -4.26 1.73 -9.80
C ASN A 112 -4.22 0.90 -8.52
N CYS A 113 -5.38 0.53 -7.99
CA CYS A 113 -5.51 -0.32 -6.82
C CYS A 113 -6.36 -1.54 -7.16
N ASP A 114 -5.88 -2.73 -6.83
CA ASP A 114 -6.59 -4.00 -7.03
C ASP A 114 -6.59 -4.81 -5.73
N ASP A 115 -7.69 -5.50 -5.46
CA ASP A 115 -7.90 -6.34 -4.27
C ASP A 115 -7.48 -5.66 -2.96
N SER A 116 -7.70 -4.34 -2.84
CA SER A 116 -7.14 -3.52 -1.77
C SER A 116 -8.22 -2.96 -0.84
N SER A 117 -7.83 -2.44 0.32
CA SER A 117 -8.76 -1.87 1.30
C SER A 117 -8.35 -0.50 1.81
N ASN A 118 -9.35 0.30 2.20
CA ASN A 118 -9.20 1.64 2.76
C ASN A 118 -8.40 2.55 1.82
N ILE A 119 -8.96 2.78 0.63
CA ILE A 119 -8.35 3.60 -0.43
C ILE A 119 -8.99 4.98 -0.39
N PHE A 120 -8.20 6.02 -0.14
CA PHE A 120 -8.72 7.38 -0.02
C PHE A 120 -8.84 8.12 -1.35
N THR A 121 -7.85 8.01 -2.23
CA THR A 121 -7.91 8.57 -3.59
C THR A 121 -7.23 7.63 -4.57
N SER A 122 -7.85 7.41 -5.72
CA SER A 122 -7.24 6.64 -6.82
C SER A 122 -7.76 7.06 -8.19
N SER A 123 -7.02 6.73 -9.25
CA SER A 123 -7.60 6.82 -10.61
C SER A 123 -8.49 5.60 -10.88
N VAL A 124 -7.99 4.40 -10.63
CA VAL A 124 -8.69 3.14 -10.87
C VAL A 124 -8.65 2.28 -9.62
N VAL A 125 -9.79 1.69 -9.28
CA VAL A 125 -9.93 0.72 -8.20
C VAL A 125 -10.77 -0.46 -8.65
N THR A 126 -10.31 -1.67 -8.37
CA THR A 126 -11.03 -2.92 -8.68
C THR A 126 -11.05 -3.82 -7.44
N ASN A 127 -12.16 -4.56 -7.25
CA ASN A 127 -12.29 -5.62 -6.24
C ASN A 127 -11.93 -5.19 -4.80
N SER A 128 -12.27 -3.96 -4.42
CA SER A 128 -11.73 -3.34 -3.22
C SER A 128 -12.78 -3.03 -2.15
N PHE A 129 -12.31 -2.80 -0.93
CA PHE A 129 -13.14 -2.46 0.21
C PHE A 129 -12.87 -1.03 0.69
N ASN A 130 -13.90 -0.27 1.06
CA ASN A 130 -13.78 1.11 1.53
C ASN A 130 -12.98 2.03 0.60
N CYS A 131 -13.64 2.53 -0.43
CA CYS A 131 -13.03 3.40 -1.44
C CYS A 131 -13.63 4.80 -1.38
N CYS A 132 -12.78 5.82 -1.44
CA CYS A 132 -13.19 7.21 -1.49
C CYS A 132 -12.57 7.88 -2.72
N ARG A 133 -13.21 8.93 -3.22
CA ARG A 133 -12.63 9.92 -4.16
C ARG A 133 -11.81 9.33 -5.29
N SER A 134 -12.36 8.35 -5.98
CA SER A 134 -11.71 7.73 -7.13
C SER A 134 -12.41 8.06 -8.45
N LEU A 135 -11.64 8.04 -9.55
CA LEU A 135 -12.22 8.33 -10.87
C LEU A 135 -13.05 7.15 -11.37
N GLN A 136 -12.54 5.93 -11.25
CA GLN A 136 -13.19 4.70 -11.70
C GLN A 136 -13.09 3.63 -10.60
N ILE A 137 -14.22 3.02 -10.27
CA ILE A 137 -14.31 1.92 -9.31
C ILE A 137 -15.14 0.78 -9.91
N SER A 138 -14.68 -0.46 -9.76
CA SER A 138 -15.44 -1.66 -10.10
C SER A 138 -15.43 -2.68 -8.95
N ASN A 139 -16.49 -3.48 -8.79
CA ASN A 139 -16.54 -4.62 -7.87
C ASN A 139 -16.18 -4.28 -6.41
N SER A 140 -16.59 -3.11 -5.90
CA SER A 140 -16.20 -2.65 -4.57
C SER A 140 -17.36 -2.57 -3.60
N GLN A 141 -17.10 -2.75 -2.30
CA GLN A 141 -18.17 -2.95 -1.31
C GLN A 141 -18.73 -1.68 -0.67
N ILE A 142 -17.90 -0.65 -0.48
CA ILE A 142 -18.28 0.62 0.13
C ILE A 142 -17.57 1.71 -0.66
N VAL A 143 -18.33 2.64 -1.24
CA VAL A 143 -17.79 3.65 -2.15
C VAL A 143 -18.37 5.02 -1.86
N VAL A 144 -17.50 6.03 -1.71
CA VAL A 144 -17.90 7.42 -1.42
C VAL A 144 -17.24 8.38 -2.42
N ASP A 145 -18.02 9.34 -2.92
CA ASP A 145 -17.58 10.49 -3.72
C ASP A 145 -16.70 10.14 -4.94
N SER A 146 -17.17 9.21 -5.79
CA SER A 146 -16.40 8.74 -6.95
C SER A 146 -17.11 9.04 -8.28
N LYS A 147 -16.38 9.10 -9.41
CA LYS A 147 -17.00 9.55 -10.67
C LYS A 147 -17.76 8.44 -11.39
N ILE A 148 -17.09 7.33 -11.69
CA ILE A 148 -17.65 6.20 -12.44
C ILE A 148 -17.56 4.96 -11.56
N ILE A 149 -18.68 4.29 -11.34
CA ILE A 149 -18.75 3.11 -10.48
C ILE A 149 -19.53 2.01 -11.20
N THR A 150 -19.02 0.79 -11.14
CA THR A 150 -19.64 -0.40 -11.73
C THR A 150 -19.68 -1.54 -10.70
N ASP A 151 -20.77 -2.31 -10.67
CA ASP A 151 -20.89 -3.56 -9.90
C ASP A 151 -20.48 -3.42 -8.43
N SER A 152 -20.88 -2.32 -7.78
CA SER A 152 -20.43 -1.98 -6.43
C SER A 152 -21.59 -1.78 -5.45
N ASN A 153 -21.35 -2.10 -4.19
CA ASN A 153 -22.32 -1.99 -3.11
C ASN A 153 -22.09 -0.75 -2.27
N ASN A 154 -23.10 -0.40 -1.46
CA ASN A 154 -23.08 0.70 -0.50
C ASN A 154 -22.44 1.98 -1.07
N VAL A 155 -22.95 2.41 -2.22
CA VAL A 155 -22.47 3.60 -2.91
C VAL A 155 -23.14 4.83 -2.32
N GLY A 156 -22.34 5.78 -1.82
CA GLY A 156 -22.83 7.05 -1.30
C GLY A 156 -23.08 8.08 -2.40
N LYS A 157 -22.02 8.48 -3.11
CA LYS A 157 -22.08 9.53 -4.15
C LYS A 157 -21.31 9.10 -5.40
N ALA A 158 -22.00 9.15 -6.53
CA ALA A 158 -21.49 8.80 -7.85
C ALA A 158 -21.92 9.83 -8.90
N LYS A 159 -21.12 10.08 -9.94
CA LYS A 159 -21.61 10.78 -11.13
C LYS A 159 -22.34 9.81 -12.06
N ASN A 160 -21.72 8.67 -12.34
CA ASN A 160 -22.25 7.58 -13.15
C ASN A 160 -22.15 6.27 -12.36
N CYS A 161 -23.23 5.51 -12.31
CA CYS A 161 -23.26 4.21 -11.65
C CYS A 161 -24.02 3.19 -12.49
N SER A 162 -23.42 2.02 -12.70
CA SER A 162 -24.04 0.87 -13.36
C SER A 162 -23.99 -0.34 -12.44
N SER A 163 -25.12 -1.04 -12.30
CA SER A 163 -25.23 -2.23 -11.42
C SER A 163 -24.81 -1.96 -9.97
N CYS A 164 -25.12 -0.77 -9.46
CA CYS A 164 -24.75 -0.36 -8.11
C CYS A 164 -25.90 -0.48 -7.11
N GLN A 165 -25.59 -0.78 -5.85
CA GLN A 165 -26.50 -0.59 -4.72
C GLN A 165 -26.14 0.70 -3.98
N PHE A 166 -27.05 1.68 -3.96
CA PHE A 166 -26.84 2.96 -3.27
C PHE A 166 -27.25 2.89 -1.80
N ILE A 167 -26.49 3.57 -0.93
CA ILE A 167 -26.94 3.86 0.43
C ILE A 167 -28.05 4.91 0.32
N GLN A 168 -29.28 4.56 0.69
CA GLN A 168 -30.38 5.53 0.73
C GLN A 168 -30.08 6.61 1.78
N ARG A 169 -29.65 7.79 1.33
CA ARG A 169 -30.00 9.06 1.98
C ARG A 169 -30.81 9.83 0.96
N GLU A 170 -32.05 10.12 1.33
CA GLU A 170 -33.04 10.79 0.50
C GLU A 170 -32.46 12.02 -0.20
N ASN A 171 -32.93 12.21 -1.44
CA ASN A 171 -32.79 13.37 -2.32
C ASN A 171 -31.66 13.30 -3.36
N ASN A 172 -32.10 12.96 -4.58
CA ASN A 172 -31.46 13.14 -5.89
C ASN A 172 -30.60 12.00 -6.44
N LEU A 173 -31.25 11.01 -7.04
CA LEU A 173 -30.67 10.24 -8.15
C LEU A 173 -31.69 10.14 -9.30
N ILE A 174 -31.47 10.96 -10.34
CA ILE A 174 -32.10 10.80 -11.65
C ILE A 174 -31.42 9.60 -12.32
N GLY A 175 -32.17 8.51 -12.55
CA GLY A 175 -31.79 7.48 -13.54
C GLY A 175 -31.30 6.12 -13.03
N ALA A 176 -31.46 5.76 -11.75
CA ALA A 176 -31.18 4.39 -11.32
C ALA A 176 -32.37 3.47 -11.64
N GLY A 177 -32.26 2.71 -12.73
CA GLY A 177 -33.22 1.66 -13.09
C GLY A 177 -33.27 0.55 -12.03
N ASN A 178 -34.50 0.17 -11.66
CA ASN A 178 -34.87 -0.94 -10.78
C ASN A 178 -34.23 -0.97 -9.38
N ILE A 179 -34.69 -0.08 -8.51
CA ILE A 179 -34.48 -0.20 -7.06
C ILE A 179 -35.73 -0.86 -6.43
N ARG A 180 -35.57 -2.07 -5.89
CA ARG A 180 -36.53 -2.64 -4.92
C ARG A 180 -36.35 -1.91 -3.60
N ILE A 181 -37.35 -1.15 -3.20
CA ILE A 181 -37.47 -0.62 -1.84
C ILE A 181 -37.77 -1.81 -0.93
N ILE A 182 -36.89 -2.10 0.03
CA ILE A 182 -37.21 -2.99 1.15
C ILE A 182 -37.62 -2.07 2.29
N GLU A 183 -38.93 -1.88 2.46
CA GLU A 183 -39.47 -1.22 3.64
C GLU A 183 -39.21 -2.10 4.86
N SER A 184 -38.46 -1.59 5.83
CA SER A 184 -38.39 -2.21 7.16
C SER A 184 -39.72 -1.94 7.88
N GLN A 185 -40.57 -2.96 7.94
CA GLN A 185 -41.70 -2.99 8.86
C GLN A 185 -41.18 -2.97 10.31
N GLN A 186 -41.45 -1.89 11.04
CA GLN A 186 -41.50 -1.88 12.51
C GLN A 186 -42.86 -1.27 12.88
N VAL A 187 -43.88 -2.14 12.99
CA VAL A 187 -44.46 -2.65 14.25
C VAL A 187 -45.22 -1.57 15.02
N ALA A 188 -46.52 -1.80 15.09
CA ALA A 188 -47.55 -1.03 15.74
C ALA A 188 -47.28 -0.79 17.24
N GLU A 189 -47.63 0.40 17.72
CA GLU A 189 -48.32 0.53 19.00
C GLU A 189 -49.54 1.43 18.84
N ARG A 190 -50.71 0.83 19.04
CA ARG A 190 -51.96 1.52 19.30
C ARG A 190 -51.88 2.10 20.71
N GLN A 191 -52.21 3.38 20.86
CA GLN A 191 -53.14 3.91 21.87
C GLN A 191 -53.49 5.34 21.54
#